data_AF-A0A8J8K971-F1
#
_entry.id   AF-A0A8J8K971-F1
#
_cell.length_a   1.000
_cell.length_b   1.000
_cell.length_c   1.000
_cell.angle_alpha   90.00
_cell.angle_beta   90.00
_cell.angle_gamma   90.00
#
_symmetry.space_group_name_H-M   'P 1'
#
loop_
_entity.id
_entity.type
_entity.pdbx_description
1 polymer ?
#
loop_
_entity_poly.entity_id
_entity_poly.type
_entity_poly.pdbx_seq_one_letter_code
_entity_poly.pdbx_strand_id
1 'polypeptide(L)'
;MRGADQNGKNTVLDTESYIDFVHFFLALFSLDVFEPGMSAGKIMLGLLMHNIPSIIMAVLLVIAWKKEIVGAVGYFEAGLLYNGIVIFNIVNSGLQWYLAISWSLIIAGPLFIIGILFLINWKKKK
;
A
#
# COMPACT_ATOMS: atom_id res chain seq x y z
N MET A 1 27.34 8.80 -30.92
CA MET A 1 27.26 10.07 -31.69
C MET A 1 26.19 10.92 -31.03
N ARG A 2 26.57 12.10 -30.55
CA ARG A 2 25.78 12.98 -29.68
C ARG A 2 24.92 13.86 -30.59
N GLY A 3 23.63 13.54 -30.72
CA GLY A 3 22.67 14.42 -31.39
C GLY A 3 22.28 15.54 -30.43
N ALA A 4 22.79 16.75 -30.69
CA ALA A 4 22.35 17.95 -30.00
C ALA A 4 20.97 18.35 -30.58
N ASP A 5 19.94 18.23 -29.76
CA ASP A 5 18.68 18.95 -29.96
C ASP A 5 18.94 20.45 -29.71
N GLN A 6 18.47 21.28 -30.64
CA GLN A 6 18.78 22.70 -30.78
C GLN A 6 17.91 23.60 -29.88
N ASN A 7 17.16 23.05 -28.92
CA ASN A 7 16.22 23.83 -28.12
C ASN A 7 16.55 23.95 -26.62
N GLY A 8 17.70 23.44 -26.15
CA GLY A 8 18.28 23.75 -24.83
C GLY A 8 17.44 23.43 -23.59
N LYS A 9 16.19 22.98 -23.75
CA LYS A 9 15.34 22.45 -22.70
C LYS A 9 15.51 20.95 -22.75
N ASN A 10 16.43 20.47 -21.92
CA ASN A 10 16.44 19.07 -21.55
C ASN A 10 15.04 18.75 -21.01
N THR A 11 14.16 18.15 -21.82
CA THR A 11 12.93 17.49 -21.37
C THR A 11 13.28 16.17 -20.70
N VAL A 12 14.32 16.20 -19.86
CA VAL A 12 14.60 15.14 -18.92
C VAL A 12 13.64 15.42 -17.80
N LEU A 13 12.51 14.69 -17.80
CA LEU A 13 11.64 14.61 -16.64
C LEU A 13 12.57 14.36 -15.45
N ASP A 14 12.75 15.38 -14.62
CA ASP A 14 13.56 15.29 -13.44
C ASP A 14 12.90 14.27 -12.49
N THR A 15 13.68 13.70 -11.59
CA THR A 15 13.18 12.66 -10.67
C THR A 15 11.96 13.14 -9.88
N GLU A 16 11.89 14.45 -9.61
CA GLU A 16 10.74 15.13 -9.02
C GLU A 16 9.48 14.98 -9.88
N SER A 17 9.56 15.20 -11.20
CA SER A 17 8.42 15.02 -12.11
C SER A 17 7.91 13.57 -12.16
N TYR A 18 8.77 12.57 -12.00
CA TYR A 18 8.35 11.16 -11.88
C TYR A 18 7.65 10.88 -10.55
N ILE A 19 8.16 11.44 -9.46
CA ILE A 19 7.56 11.31 -8.13
C ILE A 19 6.16 11.96 -8.14
N ASP A 20 6.03 13.15 -8.71
CA ASP A 20 4.74 13.85 -8.84
C ASP A 20 3.74 13.06 -9.69
N PHE A 21 4.19 12.49 -10.81
CA PHE A 21 3.36 11.63 -11.65
C PHE A 21 2.86 10.40 -10.89
N VAL A 22 3.73 9.72 -10.15
CA VAL A 22 3.36 8.52 -9.38
C VAL A 22 2.37 8.87 -8.27
N HIS A 23 2.56 9.98 -7.55
CA HIS A 23 1.61 10.43 -6.54
C HIS A 23 0.24 10.78 -7.13
N PHE A 24 0.21 11.50 -8.25
CA PHE A 24 -1.04 11.83 -8.94
C PHE A 24 -1.73 10.57 -9.47
N PHE A 25 -0.98 9.65 -10.06
CA PHE A 25 -1.49 8.37 -10.56
C PHE A 25 -2.09 7.50 -9.44
N LEU A 26 -1.42 7.42 -8.29
CA LEU A 26 -1.95 6.72 -7.11
C LEU A 26 -3.24 7.36 -6.59
N ALA A 27 -3.39 8.69 -6.67
CA ALA A 27 -4.62 9.38 -6.29
C ALA A 27 -5.82 9.00 -7.20
N LEU A 28 -5.59 8.61 -8.45
CA LEU A 28 -6.65 8.20 -9.38
C LEU A 28 -7.31 6.87 -8.97
N PHE A 29 -6.63 5.99 -8.23
CA PHE A 29 -7.25 4.77 -7.70
C PHE A 29 -8.34 5.05 -6.67
N SER A 30 -8.28 6.22 -6.01
CA SER A 30 -9.36 6.66 -5.12
C SER A 30 -10.63 7.06 -5.87
N LEU A 31 -10.60 7.17 -7.21
CA LEU A 31 -11.79 7.46 -8.03
C LEU A 31 -12.65 6.20 -8.30
N ASP A 32 -12.19 5.00 -7.92
CA ASP A 32 -12.94 3.74 -8.13
C ASP A 32 -14.26 3.67 -7.34
N VAL A 33 -14.49 4.59 -6.39
CA VAL A 33 -15.74 4.64 -5.61
C VAL A 33 -16.88 5.37 -6.34
N PHE A 34 -16.58 6.05 -7.45
CA PHE A 34 -17.59 6.79 -8.22
C PHE A 34 -18.39 5.85 -9.14
N GLU A 35 -19.50 5.32 -8.61
CA GLU A 35 -20.47 4.56 -9.41
C GLU A 35 -21.67 5.44 -9.84
N PRO A 36 -22.22 5.22 -11.06
CA PRO A 36 -23.41 5.92 -11.52
C PRO A 36 -24.60 5.70 -10.58
N GLY A 37 -25.26 6.79 -10.16
CA GLY A 37 -26.46 6.74 -9.31
C GLY A 37 -26.20 6.81 -7.80
N MET A 38 -24.94 6.93 -7.37
CA MET A 38 -24.60 7.06 -5.95
C MET A 38 -24.65 8.53 -5.48
N SER A 39 -25.34 8.80 -4.35
CA SER A 39 -25.39 10.14 -3.76
C SER A 39 -24.00 10.57 -3.25
N ALA A 40 -23.68 11.87 -3.33
CA ALA A 40 -22.39 12.43 -2.88
C ALA A 40 -21.96 11.98 -1.45
N GLY A 41 -22.92 11.84 -0.52
CA GLY A 41 -22.62 11.34 0.83
C GLY A 41 -22.18 9.88 0.90
N LYS A 42 -22.72 9.01 0.03
CA LYS A 42 -22.33 7.59 -0.05
C LYS A 42 -20.95 7.43 -0.68
N ILE A 43 -20.62 8.27 -1.68
CA ILE A 43 -19.29 8.34 -2.29
C ILE A 43 -18.25 8.76 -1.22
N MET A 44 -18.53 9.81 -0.44
CA MET A 44 -17.67 10.24 0.65
C MET A 44 -17.45 9.13 1.70
N LEU A 45 -18.53 8.43 2.07
CA LEU A 45 -18.44 7.32 3.02
C LEU A 45 -17.61 6.15 2.45
N GLY A 46 -17.80 5.82 1.17
CA GLY A 46 -17.02 4.80 0.46
C GLY A 46 -15.53 5.15 0.40
N LEU A 47 -15.19 6.40 0.09
CA LEU A 47 -13.82 6.92 0.13
C LEU A 47 -13.19 6.73 1.50
N LEU A 48 -13.91 7.09 2.57
CA LEU A 48 -13.39 6.94 3.93
C LEU A 48 -13.15 5.47 4.27
N MET A 49 -14.15 4.61 4.07
CA MET A 49 -14.05 3.18 4.40
C MET A 49 -12.92 2.47 3.65
N HIS A 50 -12.73 2.79 2.37
CA HIS A 50 -11.66 2.19 1.56
C HIS A 50 -10.25 2.64 2.02
N ASN A 51 -10.14 3.84 2.58
CA ASN A 51 -8.87 4.38 3.09
C ASN A 51 -8.57 4.00 4.54
N ILE A 52 -9.54 3.46 5.31
CA ILE A 52 -9.30 3.05 6.71
C ILE A 52 -8.08 2.11 6.82
N PRO A 53 -7.95 1.03 6.03
CA PRO A 53 -6.78 0.14 6.11
C PRO A 53 -5.47 0.89 5.88
N SER A 54 -5.42 1.74 4.85
CA SER A 54 -4.24 2.54 4.50
C SER A 54 -3.87 3.54 5.60
N ILE A 55 -4.85 4.21 6.19
CA ILE A 55 -4.65 5.16 7.30
C ILE A 55 -4.09 4.43 8.53
N ILE A 56 -4.63 3.26 8.88
CA ILE A 56 -4.12 2.44 10.00
C ILE A 56 -2.64 2.07 9.75
N MET A 57 -2.31 1.60 8.55
CA MET A 57 -0.93 1.25 8.20
C MET A 57 -0.01 2.48 8.21
N ALA A 58 -0.48 3.65 7.79
CA ALA A 58 0.28 4.89 7.84
C ALA A 58 0.55 5.36 9.27
N VAL A 59 -0.45 5.29 10.15
CA VAL A 59 -0.28 5.61 11.59
C VAL A 59 0.73 4.65 12.22
N LEU A 60 0.63 3.35 11.93
CA LEU A 60 1.61 2.36 12.39
C LEU A 60 3.02 2.70 11.90
N LEU A 61 3.18 3.12 10.64
CA LEU A 61 4.47 3.54 10.09
C LEU A 61 5.08 4.71 10.85
N VAL A 62 4.27 5.74 11.13
CA VAL A 62 4.70 6.94 11.87
C VAL A 62 5.17 6.57 13.28
N ILE A 63 4.49 5.64 13.95
CA ILE A 63 4.90 5.12 15.26
C ILE A 63 6.20 4.30 15.13
N ALA A 64 6.28 3.45 14.10
CA ALA A 64 7.43 2.59 13.84
C ALA A 64 8.73 3.37 13.61
N TRP A 65 8.66 4.58 13.06
CA TRP A 65 9.82 5.47 12.91
C TRP A 65 10.46 5.86 14.25
N LYS A 66 9.69 5.95 15.32
CA LYS A 66 10.21 6.22 16.67
C LYS A 66 10.60 4.92 17.38
N LYS A 67 9.91 3.81 17.11
CA LYS A 67 10.10 2.50 17.74
C LYS A 67 10.10 1.39 16.69
N GLU A 68 11.28 1.07 16.15
CA GLU A 68 11.43 0.12 15.04
C GLU A 68 10.88 -1.28 15.34
N ILE A 69 11.00 -1.76 16.59
CA ILE A 69 10.43 -3.05 17.00
C ILE A 69 8.90 -3.08 16.91
N VAL A 70 8.24 -1.95 17.13
CA VAL A 70 6.77 -1.83 16.98
C VAL A 70 6.39 -1.95 15.50
N GLY A 71 7.21 -1.40 14.59
CA GLY A 71 7.04 -1.63 13.16
C GLY A 71 7.22 -3.09 12.79
N ALA A 72 8.30 -3.72 13.25
CA ALA A 72 8.58 -5.11 12.97
C ALA A 72 7.42 -6.02 13.40
N VAL A 73 6.98 -5.91 14.66
CA VAL A 73 5.89 -6.73 15.20
C VAL A 73 4.56 -6.35 14.55
N GLY A 74 4.23 -5.06 14.47
CA GLY A 74 2.94 -4.60 13.98
C GLY A 74 2.67 -4.96 12.52
N TYR A 75 3.65 -4.80 11.63
CA TYR A 75 3.47 -5.18 10.22
C TYR A 75 3.41 -6.70 10.04
N PHE A 76 4.15 -7.46 10.84
CA PHE A 76 4.12 -8.92 10.80
C PHE A 76 2.78 -9.48 11.32
N GLU A 77 2.30 -8.96 12.44
CA GLU A 77 0.99 -9.30 13.01
C GLU A 77 -0.16 -8.90 12.08
N ALA A 78 -0.10 -7.72 11.45
CA ALA A 78 -1.08 -7.31 10.47
C ALA A 78 -1.14 -8.26 9.26
N GLY A 79 0.02 -8.71 8.76
CA GLY A 79 0.11 -9.71 7.69
C GLY A 79 -0.45 -11.08 8.10
N LEU A 80 -0.21 -11.52 9.33
CA LEU A 80 -0.78 -12.75 9.88
C LEU A 80 -2.29 -12.66 10.08
N LEU A 81 -2.78 -11.56 10.64
CA LEU A 81 -4.20 -11.31 10.86
C LEU A 81 -4.97 -11.33 9.54
N TYR A 82 -4.46 -10.63 8.52
CA TYR A 82 -5.06 -10.63 7.18
C TYR A 82 -5.13 -12.06 6.60
N ASN A 83 -4.02 -12.82 6.66
CA ASN A 83 -4.03 -14.21 6.20
C ASN A 83 -5.01 -15.09 6.98
N GLY A 84 -5.12 -14.91 8.29
CA GLY A 84 -6.08 -15.62 9.13
C GLY A 84 -7.52 -15.36 8.69
N ILE A 85 -7.86 -14.10 8.41
CA ILE A 85 -9.18 -13.71 7.89
C ILE A 85 -9.44 -14.33 6.51
N VAL A 86 -8.46 -14.28 5.61
CA VAL A 86 -8.57 -14.88 4.27
C VAL A 86 -8.80 -16.38 4.36
N ILE A 87 -8.02 -17.10 5.19
CA ILE A 87 -8.16 -18.54 5.40
C ILE A 87 -9.53 -18.87 6.00
N PHE A 88 -9.97 -18.10 7.01
CA PHE A 88 -11.29 -18.26 7.61
C PHE A 88 -12.41 -18.12 6.57
N ASN A 89 -12.30 -17.12 5.68
CA ASN A 89 -13.29 -16.91 4.61
C ASN A 89 -13.28 -18.06 3.58
N ILE A 90 -12.11 -18.61 3.22
CA ILE A 90 -12.04 -19.77 2.31
C ILE A 90 -12.78 -20.97 2.91
N VAL A 91 -12.48 -21.29 4.17
CA VAL A 91 -13.04 -22.46 4.85
C VAL A 91 -14.56 -22.36 5.00
N ASN A 92 -15.07 -21.15 5.26
CA ASN A 92 -16.50 -20.93 5.51
C ASN A 92 -17.33 -20.59 4.26
N SER A 93 -16.72 -20.06 3.20
CA SER A 93 -17.45 -19.54 2.02
C SER A 93 -17.20 -20.32 0.73
N GLY A 94 -16.37 -21.38 0.76
CA GLY A 94 -16.07 -22.21 -0.43
C GLY A 94 -15.26 -21.47 -1.50
N LEU A 95 -14.55 -20.40 -1.13
CA LEU A 95 -13.71 -19.63 -2.05
C LEU A 95 -12.60 -20.50 -2.64
N GLN A 96 -12.24 -20.27 -3.90
CA GLN A 96 -11.21 -21.07 -4.56
C GLN A 96 -9.83 -20.74 -3.96
N TRP A 97 -9.07 -21.77 -3.61
CA TRP A 97 -7.81 -21.64 -2.87
C TRP A 97 -6.76 -20.75 -3.57
N TYR A 98 -6.74 -20.71 -4.91
CA TYR A 98 -5.78 -19.88 -5.66
C TYR A 98 -6.08 -18.38 -5.59
N LEU A 99 -7.35 -17.99 -5.38
CA LEU A 99 -7.72 -16.58 -5.18
C LEU A 99 -7.11 -16.08 -3.88
N ALA A 100 -7.19 -16.89 -2.82
CA ALA A 100 -6.60 -16.58 -1.55
C ALA A 100 -5.08 -16.44 -1.61
N ILE A 101 -4.39 -17.36 -2.30
CA ILE A 101 -2.93 -17.24 -2.46
C ILE A 101 -2.57 -15.94 -3.18
N SER A 102 -3.29 -15.61 -4.26
CA SER A 102 -3.07 -14.36 -5.00
C SER A 102 -3.26 -13.13 -4.12
N TRP A 103 -4.36 -13.06 -3.37
CA TRP A 103 -4.67 -11.92 -2.50
C TRP A 103 -3.73 -11.82 -1.30
N SER A 104 -3.37 -12.95 -0.69
CA SER A 104 -2.38 -13.04 0.38
C SER A 104 -1.01 -12.56 -0.08
N LEU A 105 -0.58 -12.93 -1.29
CA LEU A 105 0.72 -12.51 -1.78
C LEU A 105 0.77 -11.01 -2.08
N ILE A 106 -0.28 -10.46 -2.68
CA ILE A 106 -0.36 -9.05 -3.06
C ILE A 106 -0.48 -8.14 -1.83
N ILE A 107 -1.26 -8.53 -0.82
CA ILE A 107 -1.51 -7.69 0.35
C ILE A 107 -0.56 -8.02 1.50
N ALA A 108 -0.50 -9.28 1.96
CA ALA A 108 0.34 -9.64 3.09
C ALA A 108 1.83 -9.68 2.75
N GLY A 109 2.19 -9.96 1.49
CA GLY A 109 3.58 -9.98 1.02
C GLY A 109 4.33 -8.69 1.34
N PRO A 110 3.88 -7.51 0.85
CA PRO A 110 4.46 -6.22 1.21
C PRO A 110 4.51 -5.96 2.71
N LEU A 111 3.47 -6.31 3.47
CA LEU A 111 3.45 -6.15 4.93
C LEU A 111 4.59 -6.94 5.60
N PHE A 112 4.80 -8.20 5.23
CA PHE A 112 5.90 -9.00 5.77
C PHE A 112 7.26 -8.44 5.39
N ILE A 113 7.43 -7.98 4.14
CA ILE A 113 8.68 -7.33 3.70
C ILE A 113 8.97 -6.10 4.56
N ILE A 114 7.99 -5.23 4.78
CA ILE A 114 8.15 -4.03 5.62
C ILE A 114 8.49 -4.42 7.07
N GLY A 115 7.80 -5.41 7.64
CA GLY A 115 8.10 -5.93 8.98
C GLY A 115 9.53 -6.46 9.11
N ILE A 116 10.00 -7.22 8.12
CA ILE A 116 11.38 -7.74 8.06
C ILE A 116 12.39 -6.58 7.96
N LEU A 117 12.12 -5.55 7.15
CA LEU A 117 12.98 -4.38 7.03
C LEU A 117 13.11 -3.65 8.38
N PHE A 118 12.00 -3.43 9.09
CA PHE A 118 12.04 -2.87 10.44
C PHE A 118 12.81 -3.75 11.43
N LEU A 119 12.67 -5.07 11.34
CA LEU A 119 13.40 -6.01 12.19
C LEU A 119 14.92 -5.96 11.93
N ILE A 120 15.34 -5.90 10.66
CA ILE A 120 16.74 -5.74 10.28
C ILE A 120 17.28 -4.42 10.80
N ASN A 121 16.53 -3.33 10.63
CA ASN A 121 16.94 -2.01 11.12
C ASN A 121 17.13 -2.01 12.64
N TRP A 122 16.19 -2.60 13.38
CA TRP A 122 16.28 -2.73 14.84
C TRP A 122 17.50 -3.52 15.29
N LYS A 123 17.85 -4.61 14.58
CA LYS A 123 19.05 -5.39 14.86
C LYS A 123 20.35 -4.65 14.53
N LYS A 124 20.35 -3.76 13.53
CA LYS A 124 21.53 -2.95 13.15
C LYS A 124 21.77 -1.78 14.10
N LYS A 125 20.71 -1.27 14.72
CA LYS A 125 20.78 -0.13 15.65
C LYS A 125 21.16 -0.54 17.08
N LYS A 126 21.08 -1.84 17.37
CA LYS A 126 21.49 -2.45 18.64
C LYS A 126 22.90 -2.99 18.53
#